data_AF-A0A081R0L6-F1
#
_entry.id   AF-A0A081R0L6-F1
#
_cell.length_a   1.000
_cell.length_b   1.000
_cell.length_c   1.000
_cell.angle_alpha   90.00
_cell.angle_beta   90.00
_cell.angle_gamma   90.00
#
_symmetry.space_group_name_H-M   'P 1'
#
loop_
_entity.id
_entity.type
_entity.pdbx_description
1 polymer ?
#
loop_
_entity_poly.entity_id
_entity_poly.type
_entity_poly.pdbx_seq_one_letter_code
_entity_poly.pdbx_strand_id
1 'polypeptide(L)'
;MSDNKGYTVLDGTNPTLDASDLSYEFEKARIRGANDANVVKHYQDEEGKIKPLNFTYLSSFRDPETGTSGVAFKDTNSGKTIIAFTGTNPDSDLVNDAIKTDGLSIAFGTGHHLIGA
;
A
#
# COMPACT_ATOMS: atom_id res chain seq x y z
N MET A 1 -14.86 -3.43 24.71
CA MET A 1 -14.51 -2.00 24.55
C MET A 1 -14.69 -1.69 23.07
N SER A 2 -15.40 -0.62 22.73
CA SER A 2 -15.67 -0.25 21.34
C SER A 2 -14.39 0.40 20.81
N ASP A 3 -13.60 -0.35 20.05
CA ASP A 3 -12.41 0.17 19.37
C ASP A 3 -12.87 1.18 18.33
N ASN A 4 -13.04 2.44 18.74
CA ASN A 4 -13.24 3.54 17.82
C ASN A 4 -11.90 3.79 17.12
N LYS A 5 -11.54 2.92 16.17
CA LYS A 5 -10.50 3.22 15.19
C LYS A 5 -10.95 4.52 14.52
N GLY A 6 -10.32 5.64 14.90
CA GLY A 6 -10.67 6.96 14.40
C GLY A 6 -10.36 7.00 12.91
N TYR A 7 -11.36 6.78 12.07
CA TYR A 7 -11.17 6.81 10.63
C TYR A 7 -10.83 8.24 10.19
N THR A 8 -9.79 8.36 9.36
CA THR A 8 -9.37 9.63 8.78
C THR A 8 -9.69 9.61 7.29
N VAL A 9 -10.66 10.41 6.86
CA VAL A 9 -10.97 10.61 5.44
C VAL A 9 -9.95 11.60 4.88
N LEU A 10 -9.22 11.18 3.84
CA LEU A 10 -8.28 12.05 3.13
C LEU A 10 -9.05 13.15 2.38
N ASP A 11 -8.50 14.37 2.36
CA ASP A 11 -9.23 15.57 1.95
C ASP A 11 -9.37 15.73 0.41
N GLY A 12 -8.60 14.99 -0.39
CA GLY A 12 -8.68 15.04 -1.85
C GLY A 12 -7.99 16.25 -2.49
N THR A 13 -7.36 17.13 -1.71
CA THR A 13 -6.70 18.37 -2.19
C THR A 13 -5.42 18.06 -2.96
N ASN A 14 -4.70 17.01 -2.55
CA ASN A 14 -3.53 16.52 -3.26
C ASN A 14 -3.74 15.06 -3.68
N PRO A 15 -4.40 14.82 -4.84
CA PRO A 15 -4.79 13.49 -5.26
C PRO A 15 -3.62 12.51 -5.38
N THR A 16 -2.44 12.98 -5.77
CA THR A 16 -1.25 12.13 -5.89
C THR A 16 -0.70 11.71 -4.53
N LEU A 17 -0.75 12.60 -3.55
CA LEU A 17 -0.33 12.29 -2.18
C LEU A 17 -1.32 11.31 -1.54
N ASP A 18 -2.62 11.57 -1.68
CA ASP A 18 -3.66 10.69 -1.15
C ASP A 18 -3.59 9.28 -1.74
N ALA A 19 -3.36 9.16 -3.05
CA ALA A 19 -3.18 7.87 -3.70
C ALA A 19 -1.94 7.13 -3.20
N SER A 20 -0.85 7.85 -2.94
CA SER A 20 0.40 7.28 -2.40
C SER A 20 0.19 6.74 -0.99
N ASP A 21 -0.50 7.50 -0.14
CA ASP A 21 -0.86 7.07 1.22
C ASP A 21 -1.75 5.83 1.22
N LEU A 22 -2.77 5.81 0.36
CA LEU A 22 -3.66 4.67 0.21
C LEU A 22 -2.94 3.43 -0.33
N SER A 23 -1.90 3.58 -1.15
CA SER A 23 -1.18 2.43 -1.71
C SER A 23 -0.63 1.50 -0.61
N TYR A 24 -0.13 2.06 0.50
CA TYR A 24 0.34 1.28 1.65
C TYR A 24 -0.78 0.51 2.35
N GLU A 25 -1.94 1.13 2.52
CA GLU A 25 -3.10 0.48 3.15
C GLU A 25 -3.62 -0.69 2.31
N PHE A 26 -3.60 -0.54 0.98
CA PHE A 26 -3.92 -1.62 0.05
C PHE A 26 -2.88 -2.74 0.08
N GLU A 27 -1.59 -2.42 0.21
CA GLU A 27 -0.53 -3.42 0.38
C GLU A 27 -0.74 -4.25 1.66
N LYS A 28 -0.96 -3.59 2.80
CA LYS A 28 -1.22 -4.26 4.08
C LYS A 28 -2.41 -5.20 4.01
N ALA A 29 -3.51 -4.77 3.37
CA ALA A 29 -4.68 -5.63 3.17
C ALA A 29 -4.35 -6.86 2.30
N ARG A 30 -3.58 -6.70 1.22
CA ARG A 30 -3.12 -7.81 0.37
C ARG A 30 -2.20 -8.78 1.11
N ILE A 31 -1.29 -8.27 1.96
CA ILE A 31 -0.44 -9.10 2.83
C ILE A 31 -1.28 -10.02 3.72
N ARG A 32 -2.42 -9.53 4.19
CA ARG A 32 -3.36 -10.27 5.05
C ARG A 32 -4.31 -11.19 4.30
N GLY A 33 -4.14 -11.33 2.98
CA GLY A 33 -4.94 -12.23 2.16
C GLY A 33 -6.21 -11.61 1.58
N ALA A 34 -6.35 -10.28 1.60
CA ALA A 34 -7.42 -9.64 0.84
C ALA A 34 -7.24 -9.90 -0.67
N ASN A 35 -8.33 -10.17 -1.36
CA ASN A 35 -8.42 -10.33 -2.80
C ASN A 35 -9.20 -9.15 -3.41
N ASP A 36 -9.31 -9.12 -4.75
CA ASP A 36 -9.95 -8.01 -5.46
C ASP A 36 -11.40 -7.75 -5.00
N ALA A 37 -12.10 -8.79 -4.56
CA ALA A 37 -13.50 -8.70 -4.13
C ALA A 37 -13.67 -8.07 -2.74
N ASN A 38 -12.65 -8.10 -1.88
CA ASN A 38 -12.75 -7.62 -0.50
C ASN A 38 -11.69 -6.58 -0.12
N VAL A 39 -10.68 -6.30 -0.94
CA VAL A 39 -9.60 -5.36 -0.62
C VAL A 39 -10.11 -3.95 -0.31
N VAL A 40 -11.15 -3.49 -1.01
CA VAL A 40 -11.79 -2.18 -0.76
C VAL A 40 -12.52 -2.14 0.60
N LYS A 41 -12.86 -3.30 1.18
CA LYS A 41 -13.45 -3.38 2.52
C LYS A 41 -12.39 -3.38 3.61
N HIS A 42 -11.19 -3.88 3.30
CA HIS A 42 -10.16 -4.17 4.30
C HIS A 42 -8.96 -3.20 4.28
N TYR A 43 -8.77 -2.39 3.24
CA TYR A 43 -7.62 -1.47 3.18
C TYR A 43 -7.57 -0.53 4.40
N GLN A 44 -8.71 -0.03 4.87
CA GLN A 44 -8.81 0.87 6.01
C GLN A 44 -8.65 0.20 7.38
N ASP A 45 -8.48 -1.13 7.45
CA ASP A 45 -8.51 -1.87 8.72
C ASP A 45 -7.28 -1.57 9.60
N GLU A 46 -6.20 -1.03 9.03
CA GLU A 46 -4.95 -0.75 9.75
C GLU A 46 -4.89 0.66 10.31
N GLU A 47 -4.65 1.65 9.45
CA GLU A 47 -4.47 3.04 9.86
C GLU A 47 -5.77 3.83 9.84
N GLY A 48 -6.91 3.19 9.53
CA GLY A 48 -8.21 3.87 9.44
C GLY A 48 -8.27 4.92 8.32
N LYS A 49 -7.33 4.94 7.38
CA LYS A 49 -7.33 5.91 6.28
C LYS A 49 -8.41 5.54 5.27
N ILE A 50 -9.27 6.50 4.96
CA ILE A 50 -10.35 6.34 3.99
C ILE A 50 -10.05 7.19 2.77
N LYS A 51 -10.27 6.62 1.58
CA LYS A 51 -10.09 7.32 0.31
C LYS A 51 -10.95 8.61 0.24
N PRO A 52 -10.48 9.65 -0.47
CA PRO A 52 -11.30 10.82 -0.76
C PRO A 52 -12.61 10.44 -1.47
N LEU A 53 -13.67 11.22 -1.28
CA LEU A 53 -14.99 10.96 -1.89
C LEU A 53 -14.95 11.00 -3.42
N ASN A 54 -14.06 11.81 -4.00
CA ASN A 54 -13.84 11.91 -5.44
C ASN A 54 -12.98 10.76 -6.01
N PHE A 55 -12.50 9.83 -5.18
CA PHE A 55 -11.73 8.68 -5.66
C PHE A 55 -12.63 7.49 -5.87
N THR A 56 -12.55 6.88 -7.04
CA THR A 56 -13.13 5.56 -7.32
C THR A 56 -12.02 4.55 -7.45
N TYR A 57 -12.02 3.50 -6.63
CA TYR A 57 -11.09 2.39 -6.77
C TYR A 57 -11.30 1.69 -8.11
N LEU A 58 -10.20 1.38 -8.80
CA LEU A 58 -10.23 0.63 -10.06
C LEU A 58 -9.63 -0.76 -9.90
N SER A 59 -8.39 -0.84 -9.41
CA SER A 59 -7.66 -2.10 -9.23
C SER A 59 -6.48 -1.91 -8.29
N SER A 60 -5.98 -3.00 -7.73
CA SER A 60 -4.72 -3.05 -6.99
C SER A 60 -4.07 -4.41 -7.19
N PHE A 61 -2.75 -4.46 -7.05
CA PHE A 61 -2.00 -5.72 -7.12
C PHE A 61 -0.90 -5.73 -6.07
N ARG A 62 -0.43 -6.94 -5.76
CA ARG A 62 0.78 -7.16 -4.99
C ARG A 62 1.52 -8.35 -5.59
N ASP A 63 2.78 -8.12 -5.91
CA ASP A 63 3.70 -9.14 -6.37
C ASP A 63 4.63 -9.55 -5.21
N PRO A 64 4.45 -10.75 -4.63
CA PRO A 64 5.25 -11.18 -3.48
C PRO A 64 6.70 -11.52 -3.85
N GLU A 65 6.99 -11.79 -5.13
CA GLU A 65 8.34 -12.15 -5.59
C GLU A 65 9.26 -10.93 -5.64
N THR A 66 8.77 -9.81 -6.16
CA THR A 66 9.52 -8.55 -6.26
C THR A 66 9.26 -7.59 -5.09
N GLY A 67 8.27 -7.89 -4.24
CA GLY A 67 7.83 -6.99 -3.18
C GLY A 67 7.16 -5.72 -3.69
N THR A 68 6.78 -5.68 -4.97
CA THR A 68 6.14 -4.50 -5.59
C THR A 68 4.63 -4.58 -5.42
N SER A 69 4.01 -3.46 -5.07
CA SER A 69 2.56 -3.34 -5.04
C SER A 69 2.10 -2.01 -5.63
N GLY A 70 0.83 -1.95 -6.04
CA GLY A 70 0.27 -0.73 -6.57
C GLY A 70 -1.25 -0.72 -6.54
N VAL A 71 -1.80 0.49 -6.63
CA VAL A 71 -3.23 0.77 -6.64
C VAL A 71 -3.56 1.84 -7.69
N ALA A 72 -4.70 1.66 -8.34
CA ALA A 72 -5.24 2.58 -9.32
C ALA A 72 -6.57 3.16 -8.83
N PHE A 73 -6.68 4.49 -8.91
CA PHE A 73 -7.90 5.23 -8.63
C PHE A 73 -8.29 6.09 -9.82
N LYS A 74 -9.60 6.25 -10.05
CA LYS A 74 -10.15 7.30 -10.90
C LYS A 74 -10.49 8.49 -10.02
N ASP A 75 -9.88 9.64 -10.28
CA ASP A 75 -10.31 10.91 -9.71
C ASP A 75 -11.47 11.45 -10.56
N THR A 76 -12.65 11.56 -9.96
CA THR A 76 -13.86 12.02 -10.64
C THR A 76 -13.87 13.53 -10.85
N ASN A 77 -13.10 14.31 -10.08
CA ASN A 77 -13.01 15.75 -10.26
C ASN A 77 -12.24 16.10 -11.53
N SER A 78 -11.05 15.51 -11.73
CA SER A 78 -10.22 15.77 -12.91
C SER A 78 -10.48 14.82 -14.09
N GLY A 79 -11.17 13.70 -13.85
CA GLY A 79 -11.31 12.62 -14.82
C GLY A 79 -10.02 11.85 -15.08
N LYS A 80 -8.96 12.04 -14.29
CA LYS A 80 -7.68 11.34 -14.47
C LYS A 80 -7.65 10.02 -13.72
N THR A 81 -6.89 9.07 -14.25
CA THR A 81 -6.52 7.85 -13.52
C THR A 81 -5.18 8.09 -12.84
N ILE A 82 -5.13 7.83 -11.53
CA ILE A 82 -3.94 7.94 -10.70
C ILE A 82 -3.48 6.52 -10.37
N ILE A 83 -2.22 6.21 -10.65
CA ILE A 83 -1.60 4.94 -10.30
C ILE A 83 -0.52 5.25 -9.27
N ALA A 84 -0.65 4.67 -8.09
CA ALA A 84 0.32 4.80 -7.01
C ALA A 84 0.96 3.43 -6.77
N PHE A 85 2.29 3.43 -6.64
CA PHE A 85 3.07 2.25 -6.29
C PHE A 85 3.56 2.42 -4.86
N THR A 86 3.55 1.35 -4.08
CA THR A 86 4.28 1.38 -2.81
C THR A 86 5.77 1.30 -3.11
N GLY A 87 6.53 2.23 -2.54
CA GLY A 87 7.99 2.18 -2.63
C GLY A 87 8.54 1.07 -1.73
N THR A 88 9.82 0.71 -1.91
CA THR A 88 10.53 -0.14 -0.96
C THR A 88 10.74 0.63 0.34
N ASN A 89 9.88 0.40 1.33
CA ASN A 89 9.94 1.10 2.60
C ASN A 89 10.84 0.33 3.59
N PRO A 90 11.92 0.91 4.14
CA PRO A 90 12.66 0.31 5.26
C PRO A 90 11.81 0.21 6.55
N ASP A 91 10.76 1.02 6.68
CA ASP A 91 9.71 0.89 7.71
C ASP A 91 8.74 -0.28 7.44
N SER A 92 9.04 -1.12 6.44
CA SER A 92 8.55 -2.50 6.39
C SER A 92 8.93 -3.28 7.64
N ASP A 93 9.90 -2.83 8.45
CA ASP A 93 10.25 -3.46 9.72
C ASP A 93 9.00 -3.75 10.57
N LEU A 94 8.08 -2.83 10.85
CA LEU A 94 6.98 -3.16 11.78
C LEU A 94 5.89 -4.11 11.23
N VAL A 95 5.53 -3.98 9.95
CA VAL A 95 4.46 -4.83 9.36
C VAL A 95 5.01 -6.19 8.93
N ASN A 96 6.28 -6.25 8.53
CA ASN A 96 6.97 -7.49 8.16
C ASN A 96 7.50 -8.22 9.41
N ASP A 97 7.97 -7.54 10.46
CA ASP A 97 8.52 -8.16 11.68
C ASP A 97 7.44 -8.80 12.56
N ALA A 98 6.20 -8.29 12.54
CA ALA A 98 5.06 -8.95 13.20
C ALA A 98 4.54 -10.21 12.46
N ILE A 99 4.82 -10.35 11.15
CA ILE A 99 4.28 -11.44 10.31
C ILE A 99 5.37 -12.43 9.87
N LYS A 100 6.64 -12.03 9.81
CA LYS A 100 7.77 -12.85 9.38
C LYS A 100 8.82 -12.98 10.50
N THR A 101 8.56 -13.87 11.45
CA THR A 101 9.63 -14.73 11.97
C THR A 101 10.11 -15.61 10.82
N ASP A 102 10.91 -15.04 9.92
CA ASP A 102 11.93 -15.70 9.10
C ASP A 102 12.60 -14.62 8.25
N GLY A 103 13.63 -14.04 8.86
CA GLY A 103 14.60 -13.19 8.18
C GLY A 103 15.50 -14.03 7.29
N LEU A 104 15.13 -14.18 6.02
CA LEU A 104 16.12 -14.44 4.98
C LEU A 104 16.00 -13.42 3.86
N SER A 105 17.00 -12.53 3.86
CA SER A 105 17.76 -12.03 2.70
C SER A 105 17.49 -10.62 2.13
N ILE A 106 16.50 -9.84 2.59
CA ILE A 106 16.19 -8.57 1.90
C ILE A 106 16.31 -7.34 2.83
N ALA A 107 17.37 -7.29 3.64
CA ALA A 107 17.72 -6.10 4.42
C ALA A 107 19.25 -5.85 4.53
N PHE A 108 20.07 -6.59 3.77
CA PHE A 108 21.48 -6.24 3.61
C PHE A 108 21.77 -6.02 2.14
N GLY A 109 22.01 -4.75 1.79
CA GLY A 109 22.68 -4.39 0.55
C GLY A 109 23.98 -5.17 0.43
N THR A 110 23.94 -6.27 -0.31
CA THR A 110 25.12 -6.79 -0.99
C THR A 110 25.06 -6.20 -2.38
N GLY A 111 25.70 -5.05 -2.54
CA GLY A 111 26.13 -4.62 -3.85
C GLY A 111 26.96 -5.74 -4.44
N HIS A 112 26.44 -6.44 -5.45
CA HIS A 112 27.29 -7.19 -6.35
C HIS A 112 28.12 -6.15 -7.11
N HIS A 113 29.31 -5.88 -6.60
CA HIS A 113 30.37 -5.27 -7.37
C HIS A 113 30.74 -6.30 -8.44
N LEU A 114 30.25 -6.11 -9.67
CA LEU A 114 30.83 -6.80 -10.81
C LEU A 114 32.26 -6.26 -10.97
N ILE A 115 33.23 -6.91 -10.32
CA ILE A 115 34.62 -6.82 -10.77
C ILE A 115 34.65 -7.51 -12.13
N GLY A 116 34.55 -6.68 -13.17
CA GLY A 116 34.82 -7.06 -14.55
C GLY A 116 36.04 -6.29 -15.04
N ALA A 117 37.22 -6.89 -14.86
CA ALA A 117 38.40 -6.80 -15.72
C ALA A 117 39.45 -7.81 -15.24
#